data_AF-A0A1S6L7S0-F1
#
_entry.id   AF-A0A1S6L7S0-F1
#
_cell.length_a   1.000
_cell.length_b   1.000
_cell.length_c   1.000
_cell.angle_alpha   90.00
_cell.angle_beta   90.00
_cell.angle_gamma   90.00
#
_symmetry.space_group_name_H-M   'P 1'
#
loop_
_entity.id
_entity.type
_entity.pdbx_description
1 polymer ?
#
loop_
_entity_poly.entity_id
_entity_poly.type
_entity_poly.pdbx_seq_one_letter_code
_entity_poly.pdbx_strand_id
1 'polypeptide(L)'
;MKTCKNPSGTCSSQIPALEGCYPKCPSAKPYLEESSMTCVPIVDCGCYDGDGTHYSEGEVIPSKENCQRCRCSSTKVRCSYDVQACYCSFNGRTYPYGATIYHTSDGDETCITATCKENGTIVRIMNHCPSTTTPPTTPSVTTKQISTQAPTTTVFVFSTPTATPTTTPTTYTTPT
;
A
#
# COMPACT_ATOMS: atom_id res chain seq x y z
N MET A 1 -10.73 35.86 16.54
CA MET A 1 -11.55 34.70 16.95
C MET A 1 -10.70 33.44 16.83
N LYS A 2 -10.98 32.37 17.58
CA LYS A 2 -10.24 31.11 17.42
C LYS A 2 -10.99 30.22 16.44
N THR A 3 -10.28 29.67 15.47
CA THR A 3 -10.81 28.66 14.53
C THR A 3 -9.97 27.40 14.62
N CYS A 4 -10.44 26.29 14.05
CA CYS A 4 -9.67 25.06 14.01
C CYS A 4 -8.39 25.20 13.15
N LYS A 5 -8.41 26.02 12.10
CA LYS A 5 -7.21 26.36 11.31
C LYS A 5 -6.32 27.41 11.94
N ASN A 6 -6.87 28.26 12.81
CA ASN A 6 -6.11 29.23 13.61
C ASN A 6 -6.45 29.11 15.11
N PRO A 7 -5.93 28.07 15.81
CA PRO A 7 -6.23 27.87 17.23
C PRO A 7 -5.70 28.97 18.14
N SER A 8 -4.61 29.63 17.73
CA SER A 8 -4.06 30.80 18.44
C SER A 8 -4.99 32.00 18.36
N GLY A 9 -5.77 32.10 17.27
CA GLY A 9 -6.62 33.25 16.97
C GLY A 9 -5.83 34.52 16.67
N THR A 10 -4.53 34.40 16.42
CA THR A 10 -3.65 35.50 16.06
C THR A 10 -3.81 35.78 14.58
N CYS A 11 -4.18 37.00 14.23
CA CYS A 11 -4.25 37.47 12.84
C CYS A 11 -3.18 38.55 12.63
N SER A 12 -2.82 38.82 11.37
CA SER A 12 -1.92 39.92 11.03
C SER A 12 -2.51 41.25 11.50
N SER A 13 -1.71 42.06 12.20
CA SER A 13 -2.10 43.41 12.65
C SER A 13 -2.32 44.39 11.51
N GLN A 14 -1.87 44.04 10.30
CA GLN A 14 -2.10 44.82 9.08
C GLN A 14 -3.56 44.72 8.59
N ILE A 15 -4.31 43.73 9.06
CA ILE A 15 -5.71 43.54 8.68
C ILE A 15 -6.55 44.19 9.79
N PRO A 16 -7.19 45.34 9.53
CA PRO A 16 -8.07 45.97 10.50
C PRO A 16 -9.29 45.08 10.76
N ALA A 17 -9.97 45.32 11.87
CA ALA A 17 -11.26 44.69 12.12
C ALA A 17 -12.24 45.10 11.00
N LEU A 18 -12.78 44.09 10.31
CA LEU A 18 -13.78 44.30 9.27
C LEU A 18 -15.18 44.25 9.89
N GLU A 19 -16.13 44.94 9.26
CA GLU A 19 -17.53 44.84 9.65
C GLU A 19 -18.14 43.55 9.10
N GLY A 20 -18.92 42.85 9.92
CA GLY A 20 -19.54 41.59 9.52
C GLY A 20 -20.15 40.82 10.68
N CYS A 21 -20.87 39.75 10.33
CA CYS A 21 -21.38 38.80 11.31
C CYS A 21 -20.29 37.80 11.67
N TYR A 22 -19.79 37.86 12.90
CA TYR A 22 -18.79 36.93 13.41
C TYR A 22 -19.45 35.92 14.37
N PRO A 23 -19.32 34.61 14.12
CA PRO A 23 -19.87 33.62 15.03
C PRO A 23 -19.19 33.72 16.41
N LYS A 24 -20.02 33.60 17.45
CA LYS A 24 -19.60 33.63 18.85
C LYS A 24 -19.70 32.21 19.40
N CYS A 25 -18.55 31.60 19.62
CA CYS A 25 -18.50 30.25 20.19
C CYS A 25 -18.53 30.29 21.74
N PRO A 26 -19.28 29.38 22.38
CA PRO A 26 -19.35 29.31 23.84
C PRO A 26 -18.03 28.81 24.44
N SER A 27 -17.74 29.16 25.71
CA SER A 27 -16.48 28.78 26.37
C SER A 27 -16.21 27.27 26.43
N ALA A 28 -17.27 26.45 26.42
CA ALA A 28 -17.15 24.99 26.39
C ALA A 28 -16.69 24.44 25.02
N LYS A 29 -16.99 25.14 23.93
CA LYS A 29 -16.60 24.78 22.55
C LYS A 29 -16.07 26.02 21.84
N PRO A 30 -14.88 26.52 22.20
CA PRO A 30 -14.48 27.88 21.85
C PRO A 30 -13.89 28.03 20.44
N TYR A 31 -13.73 26.94 19.69
CA TYR A 31 -13.13 26.94 18.35
C TYR A 31 -14.21 26.82 17.28
N LEU A 32 -14.15 27.66 16.26
CA LEU A 32 -15.00 27.54 15.08
C LEU A 32 -14.36 26.57 14.07
N GLU A 33 -15.08 25.52 13.70
CA GLU A 33 -14.78 24.72 12.52
C GLU A 33 -15.35 25.44 11.28
N GLU A 34 -14.47 25.98 10.45
CA GLU A 34 -14.84 26.89 9.35
C GLU A 34 -15.57 26.17 8.20
N SER A 35 -15.30 24.88 8.01
CA SER A 35 -15.93 24.08 6.95
C SER A 35 -17.40 23.75 7.25
N SER A 36 -17.70 23.41 8.52
CA SER A 36 -19.04 23.06 8.97
C SER A 36 -19.81 24.24 9.58
N MET A 37 -19.12 25.36 9.83
CA MET A 37 -19.64 26.51 10.57
C MET A 37 -20.17 26.15 11.97
N THR A 38 -19.52 25.20 12.64
CA THR A 38 -19.90 24.75 13.98
C THR A 38 -18.84 25.04 15.02
N CYS A 39 -19.27 25.25 16.28
CA CYS A 39 -18.36 25.44 17.40
C CYS A 39 -18.01 24.09 18.03
N VAL A 40 -16.71 23.82 18.16
CA VAL A 40 -16.16 22.54 18.64
C VAL A 40 -15.10 22.76 19.73
N PRO A 41 -14.84 21.77 20.60
CA PRO A 41 -13.66 21.79 21.47
C PRO A 41 -12.38 21.57 20.65
N ILE A 42 -11.21 21.93 21.20
CA ILE A 42 -9.93 21.85 20.47
C ILE A 42 -9.57 20.44 20.00
N VAL A 43 -9.99 19.43 20.75
CA VAL A 43 -9.75 18.01 20.41
C VAL A 43 -10.50 17.59 19.15
N ASP A 44 -11.63 18.22 18.86
CA ASP A 44 -12.47 17.89 17.71
C ASP A 44 -12.05 18.68 16.45
N CYS A 45 -11.16 19.67 16.59
CA CYS A 45 -10.63 20.41 15.45
C CYS A 45 -9.77 19.55 14.51
N GLY A 46 -9.15 18.48 15.02
CA GLY A 46 -8.23 17.66 14.23
C GLY A 46 -6.99 18.43 13.75
N CYS A 47 -6.30 17.91 12.75
CA CYS A 47 -5.07 18.45 12.19
C CYS A 47 -5.22 18.69 10.69
N TYR A 48 -4.38 19.57 10.16
CA TYR A 48 -4.28 19.81 8.72
C TYR A 48 -2.86 19.53 8.24
N ASP A 49 -2.70 18.88 7.09
CA ASP A 49 -1.41 18.78 6.42
C ASP A 49 -1.08 20.04 5.60
N GLY A 50 0.09 20.05 4.96
CA GLY A 50 0.53 21.18 4.14
C GLY A 50 -0.32 21.42 2.89
N ASP A 51 -1.11 20.42 2.49
CA ASP A 51 -1.99 20.46 1.31
C ASP A 51 -3.45 20.83 1.70
N GLY A 52 -3.72 20.96 3.00
CA GLY A 52 -5.02 21.36 3.55
C GLY A 52 -5.97 20.20 3.84
N THR A 53 -5.52 18.94 3.75
CA THR A 53 -6.30 17.75 4.12
C THR A 53 -6.53 17.72 5.63
N HIS A 54 -7.76 17.47 6.05
CA HIS A 54 -8.15 17.36 7.46
C HIS A 54 -8.00 15.92 7.97
N TYR A 55 -7.48 15.78 9.18
CA TYR A 55 -7.30 14.52 9.89
C TYR A 55 -7.91 14.62 11.29
N SER A 56 -8.71 13.63 11.69
CA SER A 56 -9.32 13.60 13.01
C SER A 56 -8.30 13.27 14.12
N GLU A 57 -8.67 13.50 15.38
CA GLU A 57 -7.80 13.16 16.53
C GLU A 57 -7.37 11.68 16.48
N GLY A 58 -6.06 11.45 16.60
CA GLY A 58 -5.47 10.10 16.56
C GLY A 58 -5.30 9.49 15.17
N GLU A 59 -5.83 10.11 14.12
CA GLU A 59 -5.69 9.63 12.74
C GLU A 59 -4.23 9.67 12.28
N VAL A 60 -3.84 8.69 11.45
CA VAL A 60 -2.48 8.57 10.93
C VAL A 60 -2.31 9.52 9.75
N ILE A 61 -1.30 10.38 9.85
CA ILE A 61 -0.97 11.37 8.84
C ILE A 61 0.21 10.86 8.01
N PRO A 62 0.18 11.00 6.67
CA PRO A 62 1.33 10.68 5.81
C PRO A 62 2.60 11.39 6.29
N SER A 63 3.63 10.61 6.58
CA SER A 63 4.92 11.13 7.05
C SER A 63 5.77 11.62 5.87
N LYS A 64 6.37 12.80 6.04
CA LYS A 64 7.30 13.37 5.05
C LYS A 64 8.68 12.72 5.11
N GLU A 65 9.07 12.28 6.30
CA GLU A 65 10.34 11.62 6.57
C GLU A 65 10.17 10.10 6.57
N ASN A 66 11.20 9.38 6.09
CA ASN A 66 11.24 7.92 6.16
C ASN A 66 11.32 7.45 7.62
N CYS A 67 10.82 6.24 7.91
CA CYS A 67 10.83 5.64 9.25
C CYS A 67 10.08 6.45 10.31
N GLN A 68 9.13 7.28 9.91
CA GLN A 68 8.27 8.00 10.83
C GLN A 68 6.82 7.59 10.64
N ARG A 69 6.11 7.59 11.76
CA ARG A 69 4.66 7.52 11.79
C ARG A 69 4.13 8.76 12.47
N CYS A 70 3.32 9.52 11.75
CA CYS A 70 2.69 10.73 12.26
C CYS A 70 1.24 10.46 12.65
N ARG A 71 0.78 11.11 13.71
CA ARG A 71 -0.63 11.11 14.12
C ARG A 71 -1.07 12.52 14.48
N CYS A 72 -2.36 12.79 14.30
CA CYS A 72 -2.94 14.01 14.80
C CYS A 72 -3.08 13.94 16.33
N SER A 73 -2.64 14.99 17.02
CA SER A 73 -2.86 15.17 18.45
C SER A 73 -3.12 16.63 18.78
N SER A 74 -4.38 16.94 19.11
CA SER A 74 -4.87 18.23 19.58
C SER A 74 -4.40 19.39 18.71
N THR A 75 -4.76 19.38 17.42
CA THR A 75 -4.36 20.36 16.38
C THR A 75 -2.89 20.35 15.94
N LYS A 76 -2.07 19.43 16.48
CA LYS A 76 -0.67 19.30 16.10
C LYS A 76 -0.38 17.93 15.54
N VAL A 77 0.36 17.91 14.44
CA VAL A 77 0.93 16.68 13.91
C VAL A 77 2.09 16.24 14.83
N ARG A 78 2.01 15.02 15.34
CA ARG A 78 3.05 14.40 16.17
C ARG A 78 3.62 13.19 15.44
N CYS A 79 4.90 13.25 15.11
CA CYS A 79 5.60 12.17 14.44
C CYS A 79 6.56 11.50 15.42
N SER A 80 6.63 10.17 15.36
CA SER A 80 7.58 9.35 16.10
C SER A 80 8.26 8.37 15.17
N TYR A 81 9.47 7.97 15.52
CA TYR A 81 10.17 6.90 14.80
C TYR A 81 9.36 5.60 14.89
N ASP A 82 9.12 4.97 13.74
CA ASP A 82 8.47 3.68 13.61
C ASP A 82 9.23 2.87 12.56
N VAL A 83 9.88 1.79 13.01
CA VAL A 83 10.66 0.91 12.14
C VAL A 83 9.80 0.25 11.06
N GLN A 84 8.51 0.00 11.34
CA GLN A 84 7.60 -0.59 10.36
C GLN A 84 7.17 0.39 9.27
N ALA A 85 7.34 1.70 9.51
CA ALA A 85 7.14 2.74 8.50
C ALA A 85 8.39 2.97 7.63
N CYS A 86 9.51 2.29 7.91
CA CYS A 86 10.70 2.39 7.09
C CYS A 86 10.51 1.71 5.72
N TYR A 87 11.11 2.33 4.71
CA TYR A 87 11.30 1.72 3.40
C TYR A 87 12.71 1.99 2.85
N CYS A 88 13.16 1.13 1.93
CA CYS A 88 14.40 1.29 1.18
C CYS A 88 14.09 1.50 -0.30
N SER A 89 14.80 2.40 -0.97
CA SER A 89 14.69 2.60 -2.42
C SER A 89 15.84 1.89 -3.13
N PHE A 90 15.53 0.99 -4.07
CA PHE A 90 16.52 0.28 -4.88
C PHE A 90 15.99 0.08 -6.30
N ASN A 91 16.76 0.51 -7.30
CA ASN A 91 16.41 0.44 -8.73
C ASN A 91 15.00 1.00 -9.04
N GLY A 92 14.65 2.14 -8.43
CA GLY A 92 13.35 2.80 -8.65
C GLY A 92 12.16 2.11 -7.97
N ARG A 93 12.37 1.05 -7.19
CA ARG A 93 11.34 0.37 -6.40
C ARG A 93 11.56 0.63 -4.91
N THR A 94 10.46 0.72 -4.16
CA THR A 94 10.49 0.81 -2.70
C THR A 94 10.22 -0.56 -2.07
N TYR A 95 10.97 -0.89 -1.03
CA TYR A 95 10.87 -2.14 -0.29
C TYR A 95 10.58 -1.83 1.17
N PRO A 96 9.56 -2.45 1.79
CA PRO A 96 9.25 -2.21 3.18
C PRO A 96 10.33 -2.80 4.10
N TYR A 97 10.35 -2.36 5.36
CA TYR A 97 11.21 -2.92 6.38
C TYR A 97 11.16 -4.45 6.43
N GLY A 98 12.33 -5.10 6.50
CA GLY A 98 12.48 -6.54 6.54
C GLY A 98 12.39 -7.25 5.18
N ALA A 99 11.98 -6.55 4.11
CA ALA A 99 11.87 -7.18 2.79
C ALA A 99 13.24 -7.49 2.18
N THR A 100 13.34 -8.67 1.55
CA THR A 100 14.46 -9.02 0.69
C THR A 100 14.34 -8.28 -0.63
N ILE A 101 15.35 -7.47 -0.95
CA ILE A 101 15.41 -6.66 -2.16
C ILE A 101 15.85 -7.53 -3.34
N TYR A 102 16.87 -8.37 -3.13
CA TYR A 102 17.29 -9.39 -4.09
C TYR A 102 18.08 -10.50 -3.39
N HIS A 103 18.11 -11.66 -4.03
CA HIS A 103 18.92 -12.81 -3.66
C HIS A 103 19.53 -13.39 -4.94
N THR A 104 20.86 -13.34 -5.06
CA THR A 104 21.59 -13.72 -6.28
C THR A 104 22.86 -14.49 -5.92
N SER A 105 23.31 -15.40 -6.77
CA SER A 105 24.61 -16.08 -6.62
C SER A 105 25.65 -15.50 -7.57
N ASP A 106 26.90 -15.33 -7.13
CA ASP A 106 28.02 -14.84 -7.95
C ASP A 106 28.66 -15.93 -8.83
N GLY A 107 28.05 -17.12 -8.91
CA GLY A 107 28.60 -18.28 -9.62
C GLY A 107 29.69 -19.03 -8.85
N ASP A 108 30.43 -18.35 -7.97
CA ASP A 108 31.51 -18.91 -7.14
C ASP A 108 31.01 -19.30 -5.73
N GLU A 109 29.98 -20.15 -5.68
CA GLU A 109 29.38 -20.69 -4.43
C GLU A 109 28.90 -19.66 -3.38
N THR A 110 28.95 -18.37 -3.71
CA THR A 110 28.60 -17.27 -2.80
C THR A 110 27.25 -16.68 -3.20
N CYS A 111 26.32 -16.70 -2.26
CA CYS A 111 24.99 -16.12 -2.35
C CYS A 111 24.97 -14.75 -1.66
N ILE A 112 24.49 -13.74 -2.38
CA ILE A 112 24.35 -12.36 -1.93
C ILE A 112 22.85 -12.08 -1.69
N THR A 113 22.50 -11.73 -0.46
CA THR A 113 21.15 -11.32 -0.07
C THR A 113 21.16 -9.87 0.36
N ALA A 114 20.32 -9.03 -0.27
CA ALA A 114 20.08 -7.66 0.19
C ALA A 114 18.74 -7.56 0.91
N THR A 115 18.72 -6.96 2.09
CA THR A 115 17.50 -6.79 2.92
C THR A 115 17.35 -5.34 3.35
N CYS A 116 16.12 -4.84 3.35
CA CYS A 116 15.81 -3.53 3.91
C CYS A 116 15.77 -3.60 5.45
N LYS A 117 16.52 -2.73 6.12
CA LYS A 117 16.71 -2.71 7.58
C LYS A 117 16.33 -1.36 8.17
N GLU A 118 16.65 -1.17 9.45
CA GLU A 118 16.34 0.04 10.21
C GLU A 118 16.90 1.29 9.51
N ASN A 119 16.27 2.44 9.74
CA ASN A 119 16.59 3.72 9.11
C ASN A 119 16.54 3.71 7.56
N GLY A 120 15.87 2.73 6.94
CA GLY A 120 15.83 2.58 5.48
C GLY A 120 17.17 2.14 4.89
N THR A 121 17.99 1.43 5.67
CA THR A 121 19.33 0.99 5.25
C THR A 121 19.24 -0.32 4.48
N ILE A 122 19.93 -0.42 3.34
CA ILE A 122 20.08 -1.67 2.61
C ILE A 122 21.29 -2.42 3.14
N VAL A 123 21.05 -3.55 3.80
CA VAL A 123 22.11 -4.43 4.31
C VAL A 123 22.31 -5.61 3.36
N ARG A 124 23.55 -5.82 2.93
CA ARG A 124 23.95 -6.93 2.06
C ARG A 124 24.70 -7.98 2.87
N ILE A 125 24.29 -9.24 2.74
CA ILE A 125 24.90 -10.38 3.41
C ILE A 125 25.40 -11.35 2.34
N MET A 126 26.64 -11.81 2.48
CA MET A 126 27.28 -12.77 1.59
C MET A 126 27.53 -14.06 2.36
N ASN A 127 26.90 -15.15 1.94
CA ASN A 127 27.02 -16.46 2.57
C ASN A 127 27.27 -17.52 1.50
N HIS A 128 27.81 -18.67 1.88
CA HIS A 128 27.83 -19.83 0.98
C HIS A 128 26.40 -20.25 0.63
N CYS A 129 26.15 -20.50 -0.66
CA CYS A 129 24.86 -21.01 -1.10
C CYS A 129 24.61 -22.40 -0.50
N PRO A 130 23.38 -22.74 -0.07
CA PRO A 130 23.10 -24.06 0.50
C PRO A 130 23.37 -25.14 -0.54
N SER A 131 24.29 -26.07 -0.23
CA SER A 131 24.56 -27.24 -1.07
C SER A 131 23.31 -28.12 -1.14
N THR A 132 22.76 -28.32 -2.33
CA THR A 132 21.64 -29.23 -2.55
C THR A 132 22.15 -30.67 -2.41
N THR A 133 21.99 -31.26 -1.24
CA THR A 133 22.15 -32.71 -1.07
C THR A 133 20.95 -33.39 -1.70
N THR A 134 21.12 -33.90 -2.92
CA THR A 134 20.12 -34.74 -3.58
C THR A 134 19.97 -36.03 -2.76
N PRO A 135 18.74 -36.44 -2.40
CA PRO A 135 18.53 -37.77 -1.81
C PRO A 135 19.03 -38.84 -2.78
N PRO A 136 19.75 -39.88 -2.32
CA PRO A 136 20.21 -40.94 -3.20
C PRO A 136 19.02 -41.66 -3.85
N THR A 137 18.84 -41.46 -5.15
CA THR A 137 17.85 -42.17 -5.95
C THR A 137 18.26 -43.63 -6.03
N THR A 138 17.54 -44.51 -5.32
CA THR A 138 17.72 -45.95 -5.42
C THR A 138 17.16 -46.43 -6.77
N PRO A 139 17.93 -47.11 -7.64
CA PRO A 139 17.39 -47.62 -8.89
C PRO A 139 16.40 -48.76 -8.60
N SER A 140 15.11 -48.50 -8.79
CA SER A 140 14.07 -49.53 -8.73
C SER A 140 14.01 -50.28 -10.07
N VAL A 141 14.50 -51.51 -10.08
CA VAL A 141 14.39 -52.43 -11.23
C VAL A 141 12.92 -52.85 -11.35
N THR A 142 12.22 -52.33 -12.35
CA THR A 142 10.85 -52.75 -12.69
C THR A 142 10.91 -53.84 -13.75
N THR A 143 10.68 -55.09 -13.36
CA THR A 143 10.54 -56.23 -14.29
C THR A 143 9.17 -56.14 -14.96
N LYS A 144 9.10 -55.64 -16.20
CA LYS A 144 7.88 -55.72 -17.01
C LYS A 144 7.68 -57.17 -17.49
N GLN A 145 6.66 -57.85 -16.97
CA GLN A 145 6.15 -59.06 -17.60
C GLN A 145 5.43 -58.69 -18.91
N ILE A 146 5.86 -59.32 -20.00
CA ILE A 146 5.24 -59.24 -21.32
C ILE A 146 4.01 -60.15 -21.31
N SER A 147 2.83 -59.56 -21.49
CA SER A 147 1.60 -60.30 -21.80
C SER A 147 1.19 -59.97 -23.24
N THR A 148 1.24 -60.98 -24.08
CA THR A 148 0.89 -60.96 -25.50
C THR A 148 -0.62 -60.99 -25.64
N GLN A 149 -1.22 -59.94 -26.19
CA GLN A 149 -2.62 -59.98 -26.65
C GLN A 149 -2.76 -59.29 -28.00
N ALA A 150 -3.47 -59.97 -28.91
CA ALA A 150 -3.62 -59.62 -30.32
C ALA A 150 -4.38 -58.29 -30.53
N PRO A 151 -4.14 -57.57 -31.65
CA PRO A 151 -4.76 -56.27 -31.89
C PRO A 151 -6.21 -56.43 -32.34
N THR A 152 -7.16 -55.98 -31.52
CA THR A 152 -8.55 -55.79 -31.93
C THR A 152 -8.70 -54.46 -32.66
N THR A 153 -8.97 -54.53 -33.96
CA THR A 153 -9.19 -53.37 -34.83
C THR A 153 -10.49 -52.68 -34.43
N THR A 154 -10.43 -51.44 -33.98
CA THR A 154 -11.63 -50.64 -33.67
C THR A 154 -11.66 -49.41 -34.57
N VAL A 155 -12.64 -49.37 -35.47
CA VAL A 155 -12.91 -48.30 -36.42
C VAL A 155 -13.66 -47.19 -35.69
N PHE A 156 -13.14 -45.96 -35.70
CA PHE A 156 -13.86 -44.79 -35.21
C PHE A 156 -14.00 -43.70 -36.28
N VAL A 157 -15.24 -43.24 -36.39
CA VAL A 157 -15.82 -42.43 -37.45
C VAL A 157 -15.66 -40.96 -37.11
N PHE A 158 -15.12 -40.16 -38.03
CA PHE A 158 -15.01 -38.70 -37.86
C PHE A 158 -16.41 -38.06 -37.98
N SER A 159 -16.84 -37.36 -36.93
CA SER A 159 -18.01 -36.48 -36.97
C SER A 159 -17.53 -35.05 -36.72
N THR A 160 -17.62 -34.21 -37.75
CA THR A 160 -17.32 -32.77 -37.71
C THR A 160 -18.46 -32.01 -37.03
N PRO A 161 -18.19 -31.11 -36.07
CA PRO A 161 -19.24 -30.25 -35.52
C PRO A 161 -19.57 -29.11 -36.48
N THR A 162 -20.85 -29.05 -36.89
CA THR A 162 -21.48 -27.97 -37.63
C THR A 162 -21.48 -26.67 -36.83
N ALA A 163 -20.98 -25.59 -37.42
CA ALA A 163 -21.05 -24.24 -36.86
C ALA A 163 -22.50 -23.71 -36.94
N THR A 164 -23.08 -23.35 -35.79
CA THR A 164 -24.36 -22.63 -35.73
C THR A 164 -24.09 -21.12 -35.74
N PRO A 165 -24.72 -20.33 -36.64
CA PRO A 165 -24.58 -18.88 -36.62
C PRO A 165 -25.43 -18.29 -35.50
N THR A 166 -24.82 -17.55 -34.57
CA THR A 166 -25.55 -16.74 -33.58
C THR A 166 -25.50 -15.28 -34.01
N THR A 167 -26.68 -14.77 -34.34
CA THR A 167 -26.95 -13.40 -34.78
C THR A 167 -26.98 -12.42 -33.60
N THR A 168 -26.20 -11.35 -33.70
CA THR A 168 -26.22 -10.19 -32.80
C THR A 168 -27.41 -9.28 -33.11
N PRO A 169 -28.26 -8.90 -32.14
CA PRO A 169 -29.25 -7.85 -32.34
C PRO A 169 -28.62 -6.46 -32.17
N THR A 170 -28.72 -5.65 -33.23
CA THR A 170 -28.39 -4.23 -33.27
C THR A 170 -29.56 -3.40 -32.71
N THR A 171 -29.32 -2.64 -31.65
CA THR A 171 -30.25 -1.63 -31.13
C THR A 171 -29.94 -0.27 -31.75
N TYR A 172 -30.92 0.27 -32.48
CA TYR A 172 -30.93 1.63 -32.99
C TYR A 172 -31.56 2.57 -31.95
N THR A 173 -30.88 3.67 -31.63
CA THR A 173 -31.43 4.81 -30.88
C THR A 173 -31.62 6.00 -31.83
N THR A 174 -32.86 6.48 -31.92
CA THR A 174 -33.24 7.68 -32.66
C THR A 174 -33.22 8.88 -31.71
N PRO A 175 -32.61 10.03 -32.08
CA PRO A 175 -32.72 11.26 -31.32
C PRO A 175 -33.96 12.09 -31.72
N THR A 176 -34.65 12.63 -30.72
CA THR A 176 -35.58 13.78 -30.79
C THR A 176 -34.95 14.97 -30.11
#